data_AF-A0A972X0R1-F1
#
_entry.id   AF-A0A972X0R1-F1
#
_cell.length_a   1.000
_cell.length_b   1.000
_cell.length_c   1.000
_cell.angle_alpha   90.00
_cell.angle_beta   90.00
_cell.angle_gamma   90.00
#
_symmetry.space_group_name_H-M   'P 1'
#
loop_
_entity.id
_entity.type
_entity.pdbx_description
1 polymer ?
#
loop_
_entity_poly.entity_id
_entity_poly.type
_entity_poly.pdbx_seq_one_letter_code
_entity_poly.pdbx_strand_id
1 'polypeptide(L)'
;PTPTVVSISPTSGSNTGGTRVTIRGTGFRTGATVLIGASACNSVSNSATSLTCTTPLGTASATAVEVSVTNSDLQKGSKASAYTYTSP
;
A
#
# COMPACT_ATOMS: atom_id res chain seq x y z
N PRO A 1 -10.14 -1.95 15.39
CA PRO A 1 -10.88 -2.69 14.34
C PRO A 1 -9.88 -3.18 13.30
N THR A 2 -10.17 -4.30 12.65
CA THR A 2 -9.34 -4.80 11.56
C THR A 2 -9.37 -3.79 10.41
N PRO A 3 -8.20 -3.33 9.90
CA PRO A 3 -8.19 -2.45 8.76
C PRO A 3 -8.68 -3.21 7.52
N THR A 4 -9.34 -2.53 6.60
CA THR A 4 -9.71 -3.09 5.29
C THR A 4 -9.09 -2.26 4.19
N VAL A 5 -8.60 -2.92 3.14
CA VAL A 5 -8.03 -2.25 1.97
C VAL A 5 -9.01 -2.43 0.81
N VAL A 6 -9.60 -1.33 0.35
CA VAL A 6 -10.63 -1.34 -0.69
C VAL A 6 -10.03 -1.04 -2.05
N SER A 7 -9.14 -0.07 -2.16
CA SER A 7 -8.49 0.28 -3.43
C SER A 7 -7.17 1.01 -3.21
N ILE A 8 -6.34 1.03 -4.25
CA ILE A 8 -5.11 1.82 -4.34
C ILE A 8 -5.14 2.60 -5.65
N SER A 9 -4.64 3.83 -5.65
CA SER A 9 -4.55 4.70 -6.83
C SER A 9 -3.27 5.55 -6.78
N PRO A 10 -2.44 5.56 -7.84
CA PRO A 10 -2.53 4.72 -9.02
C PRO A 10 -2.35 3.22 -8.69
N THR A 11 -2.85 2.34 -9.56
CA THR A 11 -2.66 0.88 -9.45
C THR A 11 -1.36 0.40 -10.08
N SER A 12 -0.53 1.31 -10.57
CA SER A 12 0.79 1.00 -11.13
C SER A 12 1.76 2.16 -10.99
N GLY A 13 3.06 1.86 -11.13
CA GLY A 13 4.12 2.86 -11.14
C GLY A 13 5.51 2.22 -11.23
N SER A 14 6.55 3.06 -11.26
CA SER A 14 7.92 2.62 -11.51
C SER A 14 8.43 1.64 -10.45
N ASN A 15 9.12 0.58 -10.89
CA ASN A 15 9.84 -0.35 -10.01
C ASN A 15 11.00 0.31 -9.25
N THR A 16 11.47 1.49 -9.69
CA THR A 16 12.42 2.32 -8.94
C THR A 16 11.80 2.99 -7.70
N GLY A 17 10.49 2.80 -7.46
CA GLY A 17 9.76 3.45 -6.38
C GLY A 17 9.53 4.94 -6.63
N GLY A 18 9.08 5.65 -5.59
CA GLY A 18 8.83 7.10 -5.63
C GLY A 18 7.43 7.51 -6.08
N THR A 19 6.57 6.55 -6.44
CA THR A 19 5.19 6.86 -6.85
C THR A 19 4.32 7.10 -5.61
N ARG A 20 3.70 8.28 -5.52
CA ARG A 20 2.73 8.58 -4.46
C ARG A 20 1.44 7.82 -4.73
N VAL A 21 1.07 6.93 -3.82
CA VAL A 21 -0.16 6.13 -3.89
C VAL A 21 -1.12 6.49 -2.77
N THR A 22 -2.41 6.48 -3.10
CA THR A 22 -3.52 6.65 -2.16
C THR A 22 -4.25 5.33 -2.02
N ILE A 23 -4.29 4.80 -0.81
CA ILE A 23 -4.97 3.56 -0.44
C ILE A 23 -6.24 3.93 0.32
N ARG A 24 -7.40 3.53 -0.22
CA ARG A 24 -8.70 3.73 0.43
C ARG A 24 -9.13 2.47 1.15
N GLY A 25 -9.84 2.66 2.26
CA GLY A 25 -10.28 1.58 3.11
C GLY A 25 -11.01 2.05 4.35
N THR A 26 -11.03 1.23 5.39
CA THR A 26 -11.59 1.58 6.70
C THR A 26 -10.75 1.01 7.83
N GLY A 27 -10.88 1.61 9.02
CA GLY A 27 -10.25 1.09 10.23
C GLY A 27 -8.74 1.34 10.30
N PHE A 28 -8.19 2.24 9.50
CA PHE A 28 -6.78 2.62 9.57
C PHE A 28 -6.49 3.43 10.83
N ARG A 29 -5.35 3.17 11.46
CA ARG A 29 -4.90 3.85 12.69
C ARG A 29 -3.61 4.61 12.48
N THR A 30 -3.35 5.56 13.38
CA THR A 30 -2.06 6.25 13.43
C THR A 30 -0.93 5.28 13.74
N GLY A 31 0.15 5.40 12.97
CA GLY A 31 1.28 4.46 12.99
C GLY A 31 1.04 3.18 12.19
N ALA A 32 0.00 3.10 11.35
CA ALA A 32 -0.17 1.97 10.44
C ALA A 32 1.00 1.88 9.45
N THR A 33 1.47 0.67 9.21
CA THR A 33 2.48 0.36 8.20
C THR A 33 1.82 -0.24 6.98
N VAL A 34 2.36 0.08 5.80
CA VAL A 34 1.86 -0.40 4.50
C VAL A 34 2.97 -1.18 3.81
N LEU A 35 2.66 -2.36 3.30
CA LEU A 35 3.52 -3.12 2.41
C LEU A 35 2.89 -3.20 1.02
N ILE A 36 3.72 -3.04 -0.01
CA ILE A 36 3.36 -3.26 -1.41
C ILE A 36 4.19 -4.46 -1.88
N GLY A 37 3.56 -5.62 -1.99
CA GLY A 37 4.24 -6.91 -2.06
C GLY A 37 5.01 -7.17 -0.75
N ALA A 38 6.32 -7.39 -0.88
CA ALA A 38 7.21 -7.58 0.27
C ALA A 38 7.89 -6.29 0.76
N SER A 39 7.68 -5.16 0.08
CA SER A 39 8.41 -3.92 0.34
C SER A 39 7.58 -2.93 1.15
N ALA A 40 8.18 -2.33 2.18
CA ALA A 40 7.52 -1.35 3.04
C ALA A 40 7.42 0.03 2.37
N CYS A 41 6.23 0.61 2.40
CA CYS A 41 5.94 1.93 1.86
C CYS A 41 6.56 3.04 2.72
N ASN A 42 7.07 4.10 2.09
CA ASN A 42 7.67 5.25 2.76
C ASN A 42 6.64 6.35 3.04
N SER A 43 6.88 7.17 4.07
CA SER A 43 6.11 8.39 4.37
C SER A 43 4.60 8.15 4.43
N VAL A 44 4.17 7.17 5.23
CA VAL A 44 2.76 6.82 5.39
C VAL A 44 2.04 7.91 6.18
N SER A 45 1.12 8.61 5.52
CA SER A 45 0.14 9.49 6.15
C SER A 45 -1.19 8.77 6.25
N ASN A 46 -1.81 8.78 7.41
CA ASN A 46 -3.04 8.04 7.67
C ASN A 46 -4.20 8.95 8.10
N SER A 47 -5.37 8.57 7.63
CA SER A 47 -6.69 8.94 8.13
C SER A 47 -7.49 7.66 8.35
N ALA A 48 -8.59 7.69 9.10
CA ALA A 48 -9.38 6.50 9.40
C ALA A 48 -9.85 5.69 8.16
N THR A 49 -9.91 6.33 6.99
CA THR A 49 -10.41 5.75 5.72
C THR A 49 -9.48 5.93 4.52
N SER A 50 -8.33 6.58 4.70
CA SER A 50 -7.39 6.85 3.61
C SER A 50 -5.96 6.81 4.12
N LEU A 51 -5.09 6.12 3.39
CA LEU A 51 -3.65 6.08 3.61
C LEU A 51 -2.98 6.65 2.36
N THR A 52 -1.97 7.49 2.55
CA THR A 52 -1.12 7.96 1.45
C THR A 52 0.30 7.53 1.75
N CYS A 53 0.98 6.89 0.81
CA CYS A 53 2.37 6.51 0.97
C CYS A 53 3.13 6.63 -0.35
N THR A 54 4.45 6.51 -0.28
CA THR A 54 5.31 6.53 -1.46
C THR A 54 5.84 5.12 -1.69
N THR A 55 5.64 4.60 -2.90
CA THR A 55 6.04 3.23 -3.24
C THR A 55 7.54 3.04 -3.06
N PRO A 56 7.97 1.92 -2.46
CA PRO A 56 9.37 1.56 -2.35
C PRO A 56 9.91 1.03 -3.67
N LEU A 57 11.20 0.69 -3.66
CA LEU A 57 11.79 -0.16 -4.70
C LEU A 57 11.05 -1.50 -4.73
N GLY A 58 10.70 -1.92 -5.94
CA GLY A 58 9.97 -3.15 -6.22
C GLY A 58 10.55 -3.90 -7.40
N THR A 59 10.03 -5.10 -7.62
CA THR A 59 10.37 -5.90 -8.79
C THR A 59 9.40 -5.57 -9.91
N ALA A 60 9.91 -5.09 -11.05
CA ALA A 60 9.09 -4.89 -12.24
C ALA A 60 8.46 -6.24 -12.66
N SER A 61 7.14 -6.26 -12.79
CA SER A 61 6.40 -7.46 -13.19
C SER A 61 5.05 -7.07 -13.78
N ALA A 62 4.58 -7.82 -14.77
CA ALA A 62 3.21 -7.69 -15.27
C ALA A 62 2.17 -8.14 -14.23
N THR A 63 2.58 -8.90 -13.21
CA THR A 63 1.70 -9.38 -12.15
C THR A 63 1.56 -8.34 -11.05
N ALA A 64 0.31 -8.03 -10.70
CA ALA A 64 0.02 -7.14 -9.59
C ALA A 64 0.36 -7.81 -8.25
N VAL A 65 0.99 -7.07 -7.34
CA VAL A 65 1.31 -7.48 -5.98
C VAL A 65 0.18 -7.12 -5.01
N GLU A 66 0.13 -7.84 -3.89
CA GLU A 66 -0.75 -7.53 -2.78
C GLU A 66 -0.36 -6.20 -2.10
N VAL A 67 -1.34 -5.44 -1.65
CA VAL A 67 -1.13 -4.30 -0.74
C VAL A 67 -1.67 -4.68 0.63
N SER A 68 -0.83 -4.67 1.65
CA SER A 68 -1.22 -4.99 3.03
C SER A 68 -0.97 -3.82 3.97
N VAL A 69 -1.83 -3.70 4.97
CA VAL A 69 -1.80 -2.69 6.01
C VAL A 69 -1.77 -3.38 7.36
N THR A 70 -0.81 -3.02 8.20
CA THR A 70 -0.73 -3.46 9.61
C THR A 70 -0.93 -2.25 10.50
N ASN A 71 -1.99 -2.24 11.30
CA ASN A 71 -2.20 -1.20 12.30
C ASN A 71 -1.28 -1.38 13.51
N SER A 72 -1.17 -0.34 14.33
CA SER A 72 -0.43 -0.35 15.59
C SER A 72 -0.97 -1.34 16.63
N ASP A 73 -2.23 -1.78 16.51
CA ASP A 73 -2.83 -2.84 17.33
C ASP A 73 -2.62 -4.25 16.74
N LEU A 74 -1.65 -4.39 15.81
CA LEU A 74 -1.25 -5.62 15.12
C LEU A 74 -2.32 -6.23 14.20
N GLN A 75 -3.49 -5.60 14.07
CA GLN A 75 -4.52 -6.04 13.14
C GLN A 75 -4.09 -5.75 11.70
N LYS A 76 -4.39 -6.69 10.80
CA LYS A 76 -3.95 -6.65 9.40
C LYS A 76 -5.14 -6.71 8.45
N GLY A 77 -4.99 -6.01 7.33
CA GLY A 77 -5.92 -6.06 6.20
C GLY A 77 -5.13 -5.97 4.91
N SER A 78 -5.58 -6.66 3.88
CA SER A 78 -4.88 -6.66 2.60
C SER A 78 -5.84 -6.67 1.43
N LYS A 79 -5.31 -6.30 0.27
CA LYS A 79 -5.96 -6.44 -1.03
C LYS A 79 -4.98 -7.12 -1.98
N ALA A 80 -5.32 -8.34 -2.38
CA ALA A 80 -4.57 -9.08 -3.39
C ALA A 80 -4.62 -8.35 -4.75
N SER A 81 -3.57 -8.51 -5.54
CA SER A 81 -3.48 -8.00 -6.92
C SER A 81 -3.85 -6.51 -7.05
N ALA A 82 -3.32 -5.67 -6.16
CA ALA A 82 -3.72 -4.28 -6.04
C ALA A 82 -2.79 -3.30 -6.78
N TYR A 83 -1.50 -3.60 -6.89
CA TYR A 83 -0.51 -2.68 -7.47
C TYR A 83 0.48 -3.38 -8.39
N THR A 84 0.84 -2.77 -9.52
CA THR A 84 1.78 -3.33 -10.50
C THR A 84 3.02 -2.45 -10.63
N TYR A 85 4.21 -3.03 -10.45
CA TYR A 85 5.47 -2.33 -10.73
C TYR A 85 5.83 -2.47 -12.20
N THR A 86 5.98 -1.35 -12.90
CA THR A 86 6.41 -1.31 -14.31
C THR A 86 7.87 -0.90 -14.41
N SER A 87 8.60 -1.48 -15.36
CA SER A 87 9.87 -0.90 -15.80
C SER A 87 9.60 0.46 -16.44
N PRO A 88 10.47 1.47 -16.28
CA PRO A 88 10.46 2.68 -17.08
C PRO A 88 10.56 2.38 -18.58
#